data_AF-W1I9G4-F1
#
_entry.id   AF-W1I9G4-F1
#
_cell.length_a   1.000
_cell.length_b   1.000
_cell.length_c   1.000
_cell.angle_alpha   90.00
_cell.angle_beta   90.00
_cell.angle_gamma   90.00
#
_symmetry.space_group_name_H-M   'P 1'
#
loop_
_entity.id
_entity.type
_entity.pdbx_description
1 polymer ?
#
loop_
_entity_poly.entity_id
_entity_poly.type
_entity_poly.pdbx_seq_one_letter_code
_entity_poly.pdbx_strand_id
1 'polypeptide(L)'
;MSKRMPALIGGFGKNKIQTLTTLVSSNDEKYNLNLLRSKFGPYLAGLIEADGSFAIHDKNSKAKKYAPKILIVFSLNDNPLAEKLASIIQVGKIYKRENQGCVLWSIQNSEDVIKII
;
A
#
# COMPACT_ATOMS: atom_id res chain seq x y z
N MET A 1 47.17 19.27 -35.76
CA MET A 1 45.70 19.38 -35.73
C MET A 1 45.15 18.16 -34.99
N SER A 2 44.69 18.32 -33.74
CA SER A 2 44.25 17.21 -32.89
C SER A 2 42.79 16.84 -33.20
N LYS A 3 42.57 15.66 -33.78
CA LYS A 3 41.24 15.14 -34.14
C LYS A 3 40.54 14.65 -32.86
N ARG A 4 39.57 15.42 -32.35
CA ARG A 4 38.73 14.97 -31.22
C ARG A 4 37.65 14.01 -31.75
N MET A 5 37.51 12.85 -31.11
CA MET A 5 36.41 11.92 -31.38
C MET A 5 35.18 12.34 -30.58
N PRO A 6 33.96 12.33 -31.17
CA PRO A 6 32.74 12.61 -30.45
C PRO A 6 32.40 11.46 -29.49
N ALA A 7 31.97 11.81 -28.27
CA ALA A 7 31.47 10.84 -27.31
C ALA A 7 30.03 10.42 -27.69
N LEU A 8 29.78 9.10 -27.75
CA LEU A 8 28.43 8.57 -27.81
C LEU A 8 27.85 8.60 -26.38
N ILE A 9 26.94 9.53 -26.12
CA ILE A 9 26.14 9.49 -24.89
C ILE A 9 25.09 8.41 -25.09
N GLY A 10 25.22 7.29 -24.38
CA GLY A 10 24.24 6.20 -24.39
C GLY A 10 22.88 6.73 -23.94
N GLY A 11 21.98 6.96 -24.89
CA GLY A 11 20.60 7.30 -24.60
C GLY A 11 19.94 6.10 -23.94
N PHE A 12 19.62 6.19 -22.65
CA PHE A 12 18.67 5.26 -22.04
C PHE A 12 17.39 5.32 -22.88
N GLY A 13 17.06 4.19 -23.51
CA GLY A 13 15.87 4.05 -24.32
C GLY A 13 14.66 4.53 -23.52
N LYS A 14 13.77 5.29 -24.17
CA LYS A 14 12.50 5.72 -23.60
C LYS A 14 11.70 4.46 -23.25
N ASN A 15 11.87 3.94 -22.04
CA ASN A 15 10.96 2.95 -21.51
C ASN A 15 9.61 3.63 -21.47
N LYS A 16 8.70 3.18 -22.33
CA LYS A 16 7.31 3.61 -22.35
C LYS A 16 6.70 3.03 -21.08
N ILE A 17 6.87 3.74 -19.96
CA ILE A 17 6.14 3.45 -18.72
C ILE A 17 4.67 3.47 -19.13
N GLN A 18 4.03 2.31 -19.10
CA GLN A 18 2.58 2.22 -19.25
C GLN A 18 1.98 2.79 -17.97
N THR A 19 1.91 4.12 -17.89
CA THR A 19 1.13 4.78 -16.87
C THR A 19 -0.32 4.36 -17.09
N LEU A 20 -0.94 3.71 -16.10
CA LEU A 20 -2.37 3.42 -16.10
C LEU A 20 -3.15 4.74 -15.99
N THR A 21 -3.21 5.51 -17.06
CA THR A 21 -4.14 6.63 -17.21
C THR A 21 -5.38 6.10 -17.90
N THR A 22 -6.27 5.47 -17.14
CA THR A 22 -7.59 5.08 -17.66
C THR A 22 -8.52 6.28 -17.56
N LEU A 23 -9.04 6.70 -18.72
CA LEU A 23 -10.01 7.77 -18.88
C LEU A 23 -11.33 7.41 -18.17
N VAL A 24 -11.91 8.41 -17.51
CA VAL A 24 -13.05 8.34 -16.60
C VAL A 24 -14.35 8.01 -17.35
N SER A 25 -14.97 6.89 -17.00
CA SER A 25 -16.40 6.62 -17.16
C SER A 25 -16.91 5.94 -15.90
N SER A 26 -17.94 6.51 -15.27
CA SER A 26 -18.31 6.29 -13.87
C SER A 26 -18.78 4.86 -13.52
N ASN A 27 -19.05 4.01 -14.52
CA ASN A 27 -19.36 2.59 -14.31
C ASN A 27 -18.11 1.69 -14.28
N ASP A 28 -16.97 2.17 -14.77
CA ASP A 28 -15.72 1.41 -14.87
C ASP A 28 -14.85 1.51 -13.61
N GLU A 29 -15.06 2.51 -12.74
CA GLU A 29 -14.18 2.74 -11.59
C GLU A 29 -14.18 1.59 -10.57
N LYS A 30 -15.36 1.01 -10.29
CA LYS A 30 -15.49 -0.10 -9.33
C LYS A 30 -14.84 -1.38 -9.84
N TYR A 31 -14.99 -1.68 -11.14
CA TYR A 31 -14.34 -2.84 -11.77
C TYR A 31 -12.81 -2.66 -11.79
N ASN A 32 -12.33 -1.47 -12.13
CA ASN A 32 -10.90 -1.15 -12.12
C ASN A 32 -10.31 -1.20 -10.70
N LEU A 33 -11.04 -0.73 -9.67
CA LEU A 33 -10.62 -0.86 -8.27
C LEU A 33 -10.50 -2.32 -7.83
N ASN A 34 -11.46 -3.17 -8.20
CA ASN A 34 -11.37 -4.60 -7.89
C ASN A 34 -10.21 -5.29 -8.61
N LEU A 35 -9.95 -4.92 -9.87
CA LEU A 35 -8.80 -5.41 -10.63
C LEU A 35 -7.47 -4.92 -10.05
N LEU A 36 -7.41 -3.69 -9.54
CA LEU A 36 -6.24 -3.18 -8.84
C LEU A 36 -6.03 -3.96 -7.54
N ARG A 37 -7.08 -4.10 -6.71
CA ARG A 37 -7.04 -4.85 -5.45
C ARG A 37 -6.50 -6.28 -5.65
N SER A 38 -6.92 -6.97 -6.71
CA SER A 38 -6.42 -8.33 -7.00
C SER A 38 -4.93 -8.38 -7.40
N LYS A 39 -4.36 -7.26 -7.87
CA LYS A 39 -2.93 -7.15 -8.23
C LYS A 39 -2.04 -6.67 -7.07
N PHE A 40 -2.61 -6.09 -6.02
CA PHE A 40 -1.85 -5.53 -4.90
C PHE A 40 -1.42 -6.59 -3.86
N GLY A 41 -1.95 -7.82 -3.91
CA GLY A 41 -1.63 -8.88 -2.96
C GLY A 41 -0.13 -9.08 -2.69
N PRO A 42 0.71 -9.32 -3.72
CA PRO A 42 2.15 -9.51 -3.53
C PRO A 42 2.86 -8.29 -2.93
N TYR A 43 2.46 -7.08 -3.32
CA TYR A 43 3.03 -5.84 -2.77
C TYR A 43 2.66 -5.66 -1.30
N LEU A 44 1.39 -5.88 -0.94
CA LEU A 44 0.94 -5.82 0.45
C LEU A 44 1.59 -6.89 1.31
N ALA A 45 1.82 -8.09 0.78
CA ALA A 45 2.52 -9.15 1.49
C ALA A 45 3.94 -8.72 1.89
N GLY A 46 4.73 -8.20 0.94
CA GLY A 46 6.07 -7.70 1.24
C GLY A 46 6.08 -6.49 2.18
N LEU A 47 5.11 -5.58 2.04
CA LEU A 47 4.96 -4.45 2.95
C LEU A 47 4.63 -4.88 4.38
N ILE A 48 3.69 -5.83 4.54
CA ILE A 48 3.32 -6.38 5.85
C ILE A 48 4.46 -7.19 6.45
N GLU A 49 5.24 -7.90 5.62
CA GLU A 49 6.42 -8.64 6.09
C GLU A 49 7.52 -7.71 6.62
N ALA A 50 7.76 -6.58 5.95
CA ALA A 50 8.80 -5.63 6.34
C ALA A 50 8.39 -4.71 7.50
N ASP A 51 7.23 -4.05 7.39
CA ASP A 51 6.79 -2.96 8.28
C ASP A 51 5.46 -3.26 9.00
N GLY A 52 4.93 -4.47 8.82
CA GLY A 52 3.68 -4.90 9.41
C GLY A 52 3.84 -5.66 10.72
N SER A 53 2.72 -5.91 11.37
CA SER A 53 2.63 -6.75 12.57
C SER A 53 1.27 -7.42 12.67
N PHE A 54 1.28 -8.70 13.01
CA PHE A 54 0.08 -9.45 13.36
C PHE A 54 -0.08 -9.48 14.88
N ALA A 55 -1.25 -9.08 15.37
CA ALA A 55 -1.58 -9.14 16.80
C ALA A 55 -2.92 -9.83 17.00
N ILE A 56 -2.97 -10.81 17.89
CA ILE A 56 -4.18 -11.57 18.19
C ILE A 56 -4.47 -11.43 19.69
N HIS A 57 -5.72 -11.15 20.03
CA HIS A 57 -6.12 -11.05 21.44
C HIS A 57 -6.23 -12.44 22.04
N ASP A 58 -5.82 -12.56 23.30
CA ASP A 58 -5.94 -13.80 24.07
C ASP A 58 -7.38 -14.31 24.09
N LYS A 59 -7.54 -15.63 24.16
CA LYS A 59 -8.84 -16.29 24.27
C LYS A 59 -9.65 -15.88 25.49
N ASN A 60 -8.97 -15.43 26.55
CA ASN A 60 -9.52 -15.00 27.82
C ASN A 60 -9.69 -13.48 27.91
N SER A 61 -9.42 -12.75 26.82
CA SER A 61 -9.61 -11.30 26.76
C SER A 61 -11.07 -10.93 27.01
N LYS A 62 -11.31 -10.12 28.04
CA LYS A 62 -12.66 -9.65 28.43
C LYS A 62 -13.30 -8.73 27.40
N ALA A 63 -12.49 -7.98 26.64
CA ALA A 63 -12.98 -7.00 25.68
C ALA A 63 -13.19 -7.59 24.28
N LYS A 64 -12.23 -8.39 23.78
CA LYS A 64 -12.26 -8.98 22.44
C LYS A 64 -11.50 -10.30 22.44
N LYS A 65 -12.22 -11.41 22.27
CA LYS A 65 -11.66 -12.77 22.20
C LYS A 65 -11.23 -13.10 20.77
N TYR A 66 -10.02 -13.62 20.59
CA TYR A 66 -9.47 -14.04 19.29
C TYR A 66 -9.59 -12.99 18.16
N ALA A 67 -9.52 -11.70 18.47
CA ALA A 67 -9.64 -10.67 17.45
C ALA A 67 -8.27 -10.46 16.76
N PRO A 68 -8.10 -10.90 15.49
CA PRO A 68 -6.88 -10.64 14.75
C PRO A 68 -6.80 -9.17 14.37
N LYS A 69 -5.59 -8.65 14.34
CA LYS A 69 -5.28 -7.29 13.90
C LYS A 69 -4.04 -7.34 13.01
N ILE A 70 -4.09 -6.61 11.92
CA ILE A 70 -2.93 -6.29 11.09
C ILE A 70 -2.65 -4.81 11.29
N LEU A 71 -1.42 -4.50 11.66
CA LEU A 71 -0.91 -3.14 11.84
C LEU A 71 0.20 -2.92 10.84
N ILE A 72 0.18 -1.80 10.12
CA ILE A 72 1.28 -1.37 9.24
C ILE A 72 1.66 0.04 9.65
N VAL A 73 2.95 0.26 9.91
CA VAL A 73 3.46 1.56 10.37
C VAL A 73 4.21 2.23 9.22
N PHE A 74 3.85 3.46 8.91
CA PHE A 74 4.53 4.31 7.94
C PHE A 74 5.21 5.46 8.66
N SER A 75 6.29 6.00 8.08
CA SER A 75 6.83 7.30 8.49
C SER A 75 5.77 8.39 8.29
N LEU A 76 5.81 9.46 9.09
CA LEU A 76 4.89 10.59 8.91
C LEU A 76 4.97 11.21 7.51
N ASN A 77 6.17 11.21 6.92
CA ASN A 77 6.41 11.70 5.56
C ASN A 77 5.69 10.86 4.50
N ASP A 78 5.43 9.58 4.79
CA ASP A 78 4.77 8.63 3.89
C ASP A 78 3.25 8.56 4.13
N ASN A 79 2.68 9.52 4.86
CA ASN A 79 1.24 9.64 5.03
C ASN A 79 0.44 9.55 3.70
N PRO A 80 0.86 10.20 2.59
CA PRO A 80 0.14 10.08 1.32
C PRO A 80 0.07 8.66 0.79
N LEU A 81 1.12 7.85 1.02
CA LEU A 81 1.14 6.44 0.64
C LEU A 81 0.15 5.63 1.47
N ALA A 82 0.15 5.84 2.79
CA ALA A 82 -0.77 5.16 3.70
C ALA A 82 -2.25 5.45 3.35
N GLU A 83 -2.58 6.72 3.09
CA GLU A 83 -3.93 7.13 2.67
C GLU A 83 -4.31 6.53 1.31
N LYS A 84 -3.37 6.50 0.36
CA LYS A 84 -3.63 5.93 -0.96
C LYS A 84 -3.90 4.43 -0.89
N LEU A 85 -3.07 3.68 -0.17
CA LEU A 85 -3.26 2.24 0.02
C LEU A 85 -4.59 1.94 0.71
N ALA A 86 -4.91 2.66 1.79
CA ALA A 86 -6.20 2.52 2.47
C ALA A 86 -7.39 2.81 1.52
N SER A 87 -7.29 3.81 0.64
CA SER A 87 -8.34 4.13 -0.34
C SER A 87 -8.53 3.06 -1.43
N ILE A 88 -7.44 2.41 -1.86
CA ILE A 88 -7.48 1.37 -2.90
C ILE A 88 -8.04 0.07 -2.31
N ILE A 89 -7.56 -0.32 -1.14
CA ILE A 89 -7.93 -1.61 -0.53
C ILE A 89 -9.28 -1.54 0.19
N GLN A 90 -9.66 -0.35 0.66
CA GLN A 90 -10.93 -0.05 1.33
C GLN A 90 -11.14 -0.86 2.62
N VAL A 91 -10.09 -0.94 3.44
CA VAL A 91 -10.08 -1.69 4.70
C VAL A 91 -9.31 -0.95 5.78
N GLY A 92 -9.66 -1.22 7.04
CA GLY A 92 -8.96 -0.68 8.20
C GLY A 92 -9.13 0.84 8.38
N LYS A 93 -8.35 1.40 9.30
CA LYS A 93 -8.38 2.82 9.66
C LYS A 93 -6.97 3.38 9.78
N ILE A 94 -6.79 4.62 9.35
CA ILE A 94 -5.53 5.37 9.47
C ILE A 94 -5.55 6.21 10.74
N TYR A 95 -4.45 6.16 11.49
CA TYR A 95 -4.22 6.98 12.68
C TYR A 95 -2.90 7.73 12.52
N LYS A 96 -2.96 9.06 12.38
CA LYS A 96 -1.76 9.89 12.39
C LYS A 96 -1.30 10.09 13.83
N ARG A 97 -0.05 9.74 14.12
CA ARG A 97 0.59 9.87 15.42
C ARG A 97 1.75 10.85 15.29
N GLU A 98 1.43 12.13 15.15
CA GLU A 98 2.41 13.19 14.89
C GLU A 98 3.52 13.22 15.94
N ASN A 99 3.16 13.08 17.23
CA ASN A 99 4.13 13.02 18.34
C ASN A 99 5.10 11.84 18.26
N GLN A 100 4.74 10.77 17.55
CA GLN A 100 5.56 9.58 17.36
C GLN A 100 6.24 9.56 15.97
N GLY A 101 6.01 10.59 15.15
CA GLY A 101 6.57 10.68 13.80
C GLY A 101 6.08 9.59 12.85
N CYS A 102 4.90 9.01 13.08
CA CYS A 102 4.41 7.88 12.27
C CYS A 102 2.91 7.95 11.96
N VAL A 103 2.52 7.15 10.97
CA VAL A 103 1.13 6.90 10.57
C VAL A 103 0.85 5.41 10.72
N LEU A 104 -0.18 5.07 11.48
CA LEU A 104 -0.57 3.68 11.71
C LEU A 104 -1.79 3.33 10.87
N TRP A 105 -1.65 2.39 9.95
CA TRP A 105 -2.78 1.74 9.29
C TRP A 105 -3.16 0.47 10.04
N SER A 106 -4.36 0.46 10.60
CA SER A 106 -4.83 -0.59 11.50
C SER A 106 -6.09 -1.26 10.96
N ILE A 107 -5.97 -2.56 10.65
CA ILE A 107 -7.05 -3.42 10.17
C ILE A 107 -7.44 -4.37 11.31
N GLN A 108 -8.64 -4.20 11.87
CA GLN A 108 -9.07 -4.92 13.08
C GLN A 108 -10.42 -5.65 12.93
N ASN A 109 -11.21 -5.34 11.90
CA ASN A 109 -12.44 -6.07 11.63
C ASN A 109 -12.04 -7.42 11.01
N SER A 110 -12.58 -8.53 11.54
CA SER A 110 -12.32 -9.87 11.00
C SER A 110 -12.68 -9.98 9.52
N GLU A 111 -13.75 -9.32 9.07
CA GLU A 111 -14.15 -9.28 7.66
C GLU A 111 -13.09 -8.58 6.79
N ASP A 112 -12.47 -7.53 7.31
CA ASP A 112 -11.45 -6.77 6.60
C ASP A 112 -10.11 -7.49 6.59
N VAL A 113 -9.79 -8.20 7.67
CA VAL A 113 -8.62 -9.09 7.71
C VAL A 113 -8.76 -10.16 6.63
N ILE A 114 -9.92 -10.82 6.52
CA ILE A 114 -10.20 -11.83 5.48
C ILE A 114 -10.13 -11.27 4.05
N LYS A 115 -10.34 -9.96 3.84
CA LYS A 115 -10.19 -9.36 2.50
C LYS A 115 -8.74 -9.18 2.07
N ILE A 116 -7.78 -9.20 3.01
CA ILE A 116 -6.36 -8.96 2.76
C ILE A 116 -5.56 -10.25 2.58
N ILE A 117 -5.94 -11.33 3.29
CA ILE A 117 -5.32 -12.66 3.23
C ILE A 117 -6.13 -13.61 2.35
#